data_AF-A0A7H0I350-F1
#
_entry.id   AF-A0A7H0I350-F1
#
_cell.length_a   1.000
_cell.length_b   1.000
_cell.length_c   1.000
_cell.angle_alpha   90.00
_cell.angle_beta   90.00
_cell.angle_gamma   90.00
#
_symmetry.space_group_name_H-M   'P 1'
#
loop_
_entity.id
_entity.type
_entity.pdbx_description
1 polymer ?
#
loop_
_entity_poly.entity_id
_entity_poly.type
_entity_poly.pdbx_seq_one_letter_code
_entity_poly.pdbx_strand_id
1 'polypeptide(L)'
;MMLVYCFVPLDHFGDRRPVLSWAVFIALLAAVALLLLVQIRDVITDDPRARPGIVIPLLVFLTVVVFAGAYHVLARHPGQFSGLSTRTDALYFTVVTLATVGYGDIVPTGQSARVVTMVQILYTFVFLTAATTTLSRRLRSQVGKHLGVRIDGPDGPDGPDETGR
;
A
#
# COMPACT_ATOMS: atom_id res chain seq x y z
N MET A 1 -12.10 -10.56 -24.37
CA MET A 1 -12.34 -9.40 -23.46
C MET A 1 -11.08 -8.57 -23.20
N MET A 2 -9.85 -9.14 -23.18
CA MET A 2 -8.60 -8.34 -23.18
C MET A 2 -8.23 -7.71 -24.54
N LEU A 3 -8.71 -8.23 -25.67
CA LEU A 3 -8.40 -7.67 -27.00
C LEU A 3 -9.16 -6.37 -27.32
N VAL A 4 -10.26 -6.07 -26.62
CA VAL A 4 -10.97 -4.78 -26.74
C VAL A 4 -10.10 -3.64 -26.16
N TYR A 5 -9.17 -3.94 -25.26
CA TYR A 5 -8.20 -3.00 -24.69
C TYR A 5 -7.05 -2.66 -25.67
N CYS A 6 -6.70 -3.54 -26.63
CA CYS A 6 -5.73 -3.19 -27.69
C CYS A 6 -6.31 -2.30 -28.79
N PHE A 7 -7.64 -2.12 -28.82
CA PHE A 7 -8.33 -1.23 -29.75
C PHE A 7 -8.48 0.19 -29.20
N VAL A 8 -7.82 0.51 -28.07
CA VAL A 8 -7.64 1.87 -27.57
C VAL A 8 -7.18 2.76 -28.73
N PRO A 9 -8.06 3.60 -29.28
CA PRO A 9 -7.66 4.65 -30.19
C PRO A 9 -6.99 5.68 -29.29
N LEU A 10 -5.67 5.65 -29.28
CA LEU A 10 -4.83 6.69 -28.68
C LEU A 10 -4.84 7.98 -29.53
N ASP A 11 -5.78 8.07 -30.47
CA ASP A 11 -5.82 9.04 -31.57
C ASP A 11 -6.73 10.24 -31.25
N HIS A 12 -7.28 10.31 -30.03
CA HIS A 12 -8.12 11.44 -29.60
C HIS A 12 -7.62 12.15 -28.32
N PHE A 13 -6.38 11.89 -27.90
CA PHE A 13 -5.81 12.55 -26.73
C PHE A 13 -5.28 13.95 -27.04
N GLY A 14 -6.19 14.93 -26.97
CA GLY A 14 -5.90 16.27 -26.45
C GLY A 14 -5.01 17.17 -27.31
N ASP A 15 -5.65 17.87 -28.24
CA ASP A 15 -5.08 18.66 -29.33
C ASP A 15 -4.41 20.00 -28.93
N ARG A 16 -3.57 20.05 -27.87
CA ARG A 16 -2.77 21.29 -27.62
C ARG A 16 -1.45 21.21 -26.84
N ARG A 17 -1.11 20.14 -26.11
CA ARG A 17 0.23 19.94 -25.46
C ARG A 17 0.54 18.44 -25.13
N PRO A 18 0.75 17.57 -26.14
CA PRO A 18 0.78 16.10 -25.95
C PRO A 18 1.98 15.56 -25.15
N VAL A 19 3.14 16.21 -25.20
CA VAL A 19 4.40 15.66 -24.68
C VAL A 19 4.50 15.73 -23.15
N LEU A 20 3.91 16.76 -22.53
CA LEU A 20 4.01 16.97 -21.09
C LEU A 20 3.12 16.00 -20.30
N SER A 21 1.92 15.69 -20.80
CA SER A 21 1.05 14.67 -20.20
C SER A 21 1.67 13.29 -20.28
N TRP A 22 2.33 12.95 -21.39
CA TRP A 22 3.08 11.70 -21.55
C TRP A 22 4.28 11.62 -20.61
N ALA A 23 5.05 12.70 -20.48
CA ALA A 23 6.18 12.76 -19.56
C ALA A 23 5.74 12.64 -18.09
N VAL A 24 4.68 13.33 -17.68
CA VAL A 24 4.11 13.24 -16.32
C VAL A 24 3.55 11.83 -16.06
N PHE A 25 2.90 11.22 -17.05
CA PHE A 25 2.39 9.86 -16.96
C PHE A 25 3.51 8.84 -16.80
N ILE A 26 4.56 8.92 -17.62
CA ILE A 26 5.74 8.05 -17.53
C ILE A 26 6.48 8.28 -16.21
N ALA A 27 6.67 9.53 -15.80
CA ALA A 27 7.35 9.85 -14.53
C ALA A 27 6.59 9.29 -13.34
N LEU A 28 5.26 9.40 -13.34
CA LEU A 28 4.41 8.83 -12.32
C LEU A 28 4.47 7.29 -12.31
N LEU A 29 4.39 6.67 -13.48
CA LEU A 29 4.46 5.23 -13.63
C LEU A 29 5.82 4.69 -13.19
N ALA A 30 6.91 5.39 -13.52
CA ALA A 30 8.25 5.10 -13.04
C ALA A 30 8.39 5.29 -11.53
N ALA A 31 7.79 6.35 -10.95
CA ALA A 31 7.79 6.58 -9.51
C ALA A 31 7.04 5.48 -8.75
N VAL A 32 5.88 5.05 -9.26
CA VAL A 32 5.13 3.91 -8.71
C VAL A 32 5.91 2.62 -8.88
N ALA A 33 6.48 2.37 -10.05
CA ALA A 33 7.29 1.17 -10.30
C ALA A 33 8.50 1.13 -9.35
N LEU A 34 9.15 2.26 -9.11
CA LEU A 34 10.23 2.37 -8.12
C LEU A 34 9.70 2.11 -6.71
N LEU A 35 8.54 2.65 -6.33
CA LEU A 35 7.88 2.39 -5.04
C LEU A 35 7.56 0.90 -4.85
N LEU A 36 7.02 0.25 -5.88
CA LEU A 36 6.75 -1.19 -5.88
C LEU A 36 8.05 -1.99 -5.80
N LEU A 37 9.10 -1.60 -6.54
CA LEU A 37 10.40 -2.26 -6.48
C LEU A 37 11.04 -2.09 -5.11
N VAL A 38 10.98 -0.90 -4.50
CA VAL A 38 11.44 -0.65 -3.14
C VAL A 38 10.64 -1.50 -2.15
N GLN A 39 9.32 -1.55 -2.30
CA GLN A 39 8.46 -2.32 -1.42
C GLN A 39 8.71 -3.83 -1.55
N ILE A 40 8.80 -4.35 -2.76
CA ILE A 40 9.12 -5.75 -3.04
C ILE A 40 10.53 -6.06 -2.53
N ARG A 41 11.50 -5.17 -2.78
CA ARG A 41 12.87 -5.35 -2.29
C ARG A 41 12.92 -5.35 -0.76
N ASP A 42 12.23 -4.45 -0.07
CA ASP A 42 12.21 -4.41 1.40
C ASP A 42 11.40 -5.57 2.01
N VAL A 43 10.43 -6.13 1.27
CA VAL A 43 9.69 -7.32 1.70
C VAL A 43 10.49 -8.61 1.46
N ILE A 44 11.24 -8.71 0.36
CA ILE A 44 12.04 -9.89 0.00
C ILE A 44 13.42 -9.87 0.65
N THR A 45 14.04 -8.70 0.76
CA THR A 45 15.26 -8.48 1.53
C THR A 45 14.83 -8.36 2.99
N ASP A 46 14.44 -9.50 3.55
CA ASP A 46 14.30 -9.76 4.99
C ASP A 46 15.66 -9.43 5.63
N ASP A 47 15.99 -8.15 5.82
CA ASP A 47 17.14 -7.73 6.61
C ASP A 47 16.68 -7.68 8.07
N PRO A 48 17.00 -8.69 8.90
CA PRO A 48 16.55 -8.79 10.29
C PRO A 48 17.06 -7.65 11.19
N ARG A 49 17.83 -6.68 10.67
CA ARG A 49 18.28 -5.49 11.42
C ARG A 49 17.45 -4.22 11.16
N ALA A 50 16.59 -4.18 10.15
CA ALA A 50 15.72 -3.02 9.94
C ALA A 50 14.62 -3.03 10.99
N ARG A 51 14.72 -2.18 12.02
CA ARG A 51 13.73 -2.01 13.10
C ARG A 51 12.31 -1.97 12.49
N PRO A 52 11.56 -3.07 12.52
CA PRO A 52 10.41 -3.19 11.65
C PRO A 52 9.31 -2.22 12.13
N GLY A 53 9.37 -1.76 13.39
CA GLY A 53 8.55 -0.69 13.96
C GLY A 53 8.49 0.61 13.14
N ILE A 54 9.59 1.02 12.49
CA ILE A 54 9.69 2.34 11.84
C ILE A 54 9.46 2.26 10.32
N VAL A 55 9.79 1.13 9.70
CA VAL A 55 9.74 0.99 8.23
C VAL A 55 8.32 1.07 7.68
N ILE A 56 7.36 0.40 8.33
CA ILE A 56 5.94 0.42 7.88
C ILE A 56 5.34 1.83 7.90
N PRO A 57 5.34 2.57 9.01
CA PRO A 57 4.77 3.92 9.02
C PRO A 57 5.51 4.88 8.09
N LEU A 58 6.83 4.71 7.92
CA LEU A 58 7.61 5.49 6.96
C LEU A 58 7.16 5.23 5.51
N LEU A 59 6.93 3.97 5.13
CA LEU A 59 6.42 3.61 3.80
C LEU A 59 5.00 4.13 3.57
N VAL A 60 4.12 4.06 4.57
CA VAL A 60 2.78 4.67 4.49
C VAL A 60 2.89 6.17 4.25
N PHE A 61 3.72 6.86 5.04
CA PHE A 61 3.93 8.30 4.91
C PHE A 61 4.46 8.66 3.52
N LEU A 62 5.48 7.94 3.04
CA LEU A 62 6.05 8.14 1.71
C LEU A 62 5.01 7.93 0.60
N THR A 63 4.22 6.86 0.69
CA THR A 63 3.13 6.57 -0.26
C THR A 63 2.15 7.73 -0.32
N VAL A 64 1.69 8.18 0.84
CA VAL A 64 0.70 9.25 0.95
C VAL A 64 1.24 10.55 0.33
N VAL A 65 2.49 10.90 0.60
CA VAL A 65 3.12 12.10 0.03
C VAL A 65 3.23 12.01 -1.50
N VAL A 66 3.66 10.86 -2.03
CA VAL A 66 3.84 10.66 -3.48
C VAL A 66 2.50 10.76 -4.22
N PHE A 67 1.48 10.02 -3.78
CA PHE A 67 0.16 10.04 -4.42
C PHE A 67 -0.56 11.39 -4.23
N ALA A 68 -0.48 12.00 -3.04
CA ALA A 68 -1.05 13.33 -2.82
C ALA A 68 -0.38 14.39 -3.71
N GLY A 69 0.94 14.32 -3.88
CA GLY A 69 1.69 15.16 -4.81
C GLY A 69 1.24 14.96 -6.26
N ALA A 70 1.11 13.70 -6.69
CA ALA A 70 0.63 13.35 -8.02
C ALA A 70 -0.76 13.91 -8.32
N TYR A 71 -1.72 13.72 -7.40
CA TYR A 71 -3.07 14.25 -7.57
C TYR A 71 -3.11 15.77 -7.53
N HIS A 72 -2.32 16.42 -6.68
CA HIS A 72 -2.25 17.88 -6.64
C HIS A 72 -1.70 18.45 -7.96
N VAL A 73 -0.69 17.82 -8.56
CA VAL A 73 -0.19 18.22 -9.88
C VAL A 73 -1.27 18.02 -10.94
N LEU A 74 -1.96 16.88 -10.90
CA LEU A 74 -2.94 16.53 -11.91
C LEU A 74 -4.21 17.38 -11.84
N ALA A 75 -4.63 17.78 -10.64
CA ALA A 75 -5.75 18.67 -10.40
C ALA A 75 -5.53 20.10 -10.97
N ARG A 76 -4.29 20.49 -11.27
CA ARG A 76 -4.02 21.76 -11.99
C ARG A 76 -4.48 21.72 -13.44
N HIS A 77 -4.70 20.53 -13.99
CA HIS A 77 -5.26 20.37 -15.33
C HIS A 77 -6.79 20.36 -15.26
N PRO A 78 -7.47 21.27 -15.98
CA PRO A 78 -8.92 21.35 -15.95
C PRO A 78 -9.54 20.04 -16.45
N GLY A 79 -10.57 19.57 -15.75
CA GLY A 79 -11.30 18.35 -16.09
C GLY A 79 -10.65 17.03 -15.63
N GLN A 80 -9.55 17.07 -14.85
CA GLN A 80 -8.96 15.86 -14.27
C GLN A 80 -9.64 15.41 -12.97
N PHE A 81 -10.03 16.35 -12.13
CA PHE A 81 -10.69 16.07 -10.86
C PHE A 81 -11.91 16.97 -10.68
N SER A 82 -12.93 16.41 -10.02
CA SER A 82 -14.03 17.17 -9.43
C SER A 82 -13.83 17.18 -7.91
N GLY A 83 -13.91 18.36 -7.29
CA GLY A 83 -13.80 18.53 -5.83
C GLY A 83 -12.38 18.62 -5.27
N LEU A 84 -11.32 18.52 -6.09
CA LEU A 84 -9.92 18.63 -5.65
C LEU A 84 -9.35 20.00 -6.03
N SER A 85 -9.15 20.89 -5.05
CA SER A 85 -8.61 22.25 -5.29
C SER A 85 -7.33 22.54 -4.53
N THR A 86 -7.19 22.00 -3.31
CA THR A 86 -6.07 22.28 -2.42
C THR A 86 -5.10 21.10 -2.30
N ARG A 87 -3.92 21.35 -1.72
CA ARG A 87 -2.98 20.27 -1.35
C ARG A 87 -3.57 19.36 -0.27
N THR A 88 -4.36 19.93 0.63
CA THR A 88 -5.04 19.21 1.70
C THR A 88 -6.09 18.27 1.12
N ASP A 89 -6.83 18.70 0.10
CA ASP A 89 -7.83 17.86 -0.58
C ASP A 89 -7.16 16.65 -1.25
N ALA A 90 -6.00 16.85 -1.88
CA ALA A 90 -5.23 15.77 -2.49
C ALA A 90 -4.69 14.78 -1.45
N LEU A 91 -4.23 15.28 -0.29
CA LEU A 91 -3.83 14.45 0.84
C LEU A 91 -5.01 13.64 1.37
N TYR A 92 -6.14 14.30 1.59
CA TYR A 92 -7.38 13.70 2.05
C TYR A 92 -7.87 12.61 1.09
N PHE A 93 -7.96 12.90 -0.21
CA PHE A 93 -8.34 11.92 -1.24
C PHE A 93 -7.40 10.70 -1.24
N THR A 94 -6.09 10.93 -1.09
CA THR A 94 -5.10 9.85 -1.02
C THR A 94 -5.33 8.97 0.20
N VAL A 95 -5.53 9.55 1.38
CA VAL A 95 -5.76 8.81 2.62
C VAL A 95 -7.09 8.05 2.56
N VAL A 96 -8.16 8.69 2.09
CA VAL A 96 -9.50 8.08 1.94
C VAL A 96 -9.45 6.90 0.96
N THR A 97 -8.69 7.02 -0.13
CA THR A 97 -8.51 5.95 -1.12
C THR A 97 -7.63 4.83 -0.57
N LEU A 98 -6.53 5.16 0.12
CA LEU A 98 -5.64 4.18 0.77
C LEU A 98 -6.38 3.40 1.87
N ALA A 99 -7.24 4.08 2.63
CA ALA A 99 -8.12 3.46 3.62
C ALA A 99 -9.32 2.74 3.01
N THR A 100 -9.48 2.77 1.67
CA THR A 100 -10.58 2.17 0.92
C THR A 100 -11.98 2.66 1.34
N VAL A 101 -12.06 3.86 1.93
CA VAL A 101 -13.33 4.45 2.41
C VAL A 101 -14.15 5.04 1.25
N GLY A 102 -13.50 5.85 0.40
CA GLY A 102 -14.10 6.37 -0.83
C GLY A 102 -15.41 7.18 -0.64
N TYR A 103 -15.38 8.27 0.13
CA TYR A 103 -16.57 9.11 0.39
C TYR A 103 -17.27 9.64 -0.87
N GLY A 104 -16.55 9.78 -1.98
CA GLY A 104 -17.11 10.20 -3.27
C GLY A 104 -17.30 11.71 -3.42
N ASP A 105 -16.81 12.50 -2.46
CA ASP A 105 -16.74 13.96 -2.51
C ASP A 105 -15.67 14.47 -3.49
N ILE A 106 -14.59 13.70 -3.67
CA ILE A 106 -13.55 13.94 -4.67
C ILE A 106 -13.53 12.78 -5.66
N VAL A 107 -13.63 13.09 -6.95
CA VAL A 107 -13.75 12.08 -8.01
C VAL A 107 -12.78 12.36 -9.17
N PRO A 108 -11.99 11.36 -9.61
CA PRO A 108 -11.18 11.46 -10.81
C PRO A 108 -12.07 11.42 -12.06
N THR A 109 -12.20 12.54 -12.73
CA THR A 109 -13.03 12.68 -13.95
C THR A 109 -12.22 12.48 -15.22
N GLY A 110 -10.96 12.92 -15.23
CA GLY A 110 -10.08 12.81 -16.39
C GLY A 110 -9.40 11.45 -16.51
N GLN A 111 -8.99 11.11 -17.74
CA GLN A 111 -8.38 9.81 -18.05
C GLN A 111 -7.08 9.58 -17.26
N SER A 112 -6.18 10.57 -17.22
CA SER A 112 -4.96 10.45 -16.42
C SER A 112 -5.27 10.27 -14.94
N ALA A 113 -6.22 11.02 -14.39
CA ALA A 113 -6.60 10.91 -12.98
C ALA A 113 -7.12 9.51 -12.64
N ARG A 114 -7.96 8.95 -13.50
CA ARG A 114 -8.46 7.59 -13.37
C ARG A 114 -7.34 6.55 -13.39
N VAL A 115 -6.37 6.69 -14.30
CA VAL A 115 -5.23 5.76 -14.34
C VAL A 115 -4.38 5.86 -13.06
N VAL A 116 -4.08 7.07 -12.58
CA VAL A 116 -3.35 7.25 -11.30
C VAL A 116 -4.11 6.59 -10.16
N THR A 117 -5.42 6.79 -10.09
CA THR A 117 -6.26 6.19 -9.05
C THR A 117 -6.32 4.68 -9.14
N MET A 118 -6.44 4.10 -10.34
CA MET A 118 -6.35 2.64 -10.54
C MET A 118 -5.02 2.08 -10.05
N VAL A 119 -3.92 2.78 -10.34
CA VAL A 119 -2.59 2.42 -9.89
C VAL A 119 -2.48 2.49 -8.35
N GLN A 120 -3.03 3.54 -7.73
CA GLN A 120 -3.08 3.63 -6.26
C GLN A 120 -3.86 2.47 -5.65
N ILE A 121 -5.00 2.11 -6.23
CA ILE A 121 -5.83 1.01 -5.74
C ILE A 121 -5.02 -0.29 -5.77
N LEU A 122 -4.38 -0.59 -6.91
CA LEU A 122 -3.55 -1.80 -7.03
C LEU A 122 -2.39 -1.81 -6.01
N TYR A 123 -1.70 -0.67 -5.86
CA TYR A 123 -0.66 -0.50 -4.85
C TYR A 123 -1.21 -0.76 -3.43
N THR A 124 -2.37 -0.20 -3.11
CA THR A 124 -3.01 -0.34 -1.79
C THR A 124 -3.30 -1.78 -1.46
N PHE A 125 -3.80 -2.57 -2.43
CA PHE A 125 -4.03 -4.00 -2.23
C PHE A 125 -2.74 -4.76 -1.88
N VAL A 126 -1.67 -4.58 -2.67
CA VAL A 126 -0.37 -5.21 -2.42
C VAL A 126 0.19 -4.78 -1.07
N PHE A 127 0.12 -3.49 -0.78
CA PHE A 127 0.60 -2.90 0.47
C PHE A 127 -0.14 -3.45 1.69
N LEU A 128 -1.47 -3.50 1.64
CA LEU A 128 -2.29 -3.97 2.74
C LEU A 128 -2.00 -5.45 3.04
N THR A 129 -1.90 -6.31 2.02
CA THR A 129 -1.55 -7.73 2.21
C THR A 129 -0.18 -7.90 2.87
N ALA A 130 0.82 -7.13 2.44
CA ALA A 130 2.15 -7.16 3.05
C ALA A 130 2.12 -6.67 4.50
N ALA A 131 1.46 -5.53 4.76
CA ALA A 131 1.35 -4.93 6.09
C ALA A 131 0.65 -5.85 7.09
N THR A 132 -0.47 -6.48 6.70
CA THR A 132 -1.19 -7.44 7.53
C THR A 132 -0.34 -8.66 7.88
N THR A 133 0.43 -9.18 6.91
CA THR A 133 1.32 -10.33 7.13
C THR A 133 2.41 -10.00 8.15
N THR A 134 3.04 -8.83 8.03
CA THR A 134 4.08 -8.39 8.97
C THR A 134 3.52 -8.10 10.36
N LEU A 135 2.35 -7.47 10.45
CA LEU A 135 1.69 -7.18 11.72
C LEU A 135 1.31 -8.48 12.47
N SER A 136 0.78 -9.46 11.74
CA SER A 136 0.40 -10.78 12.29
C SER A 136 1.61 -11.52 12.87
N ARG A 137 2.76 -11.46 12.19
CA ARG A 137 4.02 -12.05 12.69
C ARG A 137 4.49 -11.38 13.98
N ARG A 138 4.36 -10.05 14.10
CA ARG A 138 4.75 -9.32 15.33
C ARG A 138 3.84 -9.61 16.50
N LEU A 139 2.53 -9.60 16.29
CA LEU A 139 1.55 -9.92 17.35
C LEU A 139 1.81 -11.32 17.91
N ARG A 140 2.04 -12.32 17.04
CA ARG A 140 2.40 -13.68 17.46
C ARG A 140 3.68 -13.73 18.31
N SER A 141 4.69 -12.94 17.95
CA SER A 141 5.97 -12.87 18.70
C SER A 141 5.87 -12.19 20.06
N GLN A 142 4.99 -11.19 20.22
CA GLN A 142 4.79 -10.50 21.50
C GLN A 142 3.85 -11.26 22.42
N VAL A 143 2.79 -11.87 21.88
CA VAL A 143 1.85 -12.70 22.63
C VAL A 143 2.56 -13.96 23.16
N GLY A 144 3.43 -14.60 22.36
CA GLY A 144 4.24 -15.75 22.84
C GLY A 144 5.23 -15.42 23.97
N LYS A 145 5.66 -14.15 24.09
CA LYS A 145 6.52 -13.70 25.21
C LYS A 145 5.73 -13.38 26.49
N HIS A 146 4.47 -12.97 26.39
CA HIS A 146 3.61 -12.68 27.55
C HIS A 146 2.81 -13.89 28.04
N LEU A 147 2.49 -14.85 27.17
CA LEU A 147 1.75 -16.08 27.51
C LEU A 147 2.66 -17.29 27.74
N GLY A 148 3.91 -17.07 28.16
CA GLY A 148 4.81 -18.10 28.66
C GLY A 148 4.28 -18.73 29.96
N VAL A 149 3.18 -19.48 29.87
CA VAL A 149 2.80 -20.48 30.86
C VAL A 149 3.86 -21.56 30.78
N ARG A 150 4.80 -21.45 31.71
CA ARG A 150 5.63 -22.53 32.21
C ARG A 150 4.71 -23.69 32.59
N ILE A 151 4.50 -24.61 31.67
CA ILE A 151 4.21 -25.98 32.09
C ILE A 151 5.58 -26.51 32.48
N ASP A 152 5.80 -26.58 33.80
CA ASP A 152 6.95 -27.26 34.38
C ASP A 152 7.11 -28.65 33.77
N GLY A 153 8.35 -29.12 33.80
CA GLY A 153 8.81 -30.31 33.09
C GLY A 153 8.14 -31.61 33.53
N PRO A 154 8.60 -32.73 32.97
CA PRO A 154 8.05 -34.05 33.24
C PRO A 154 8.44 -34.51 34.65
N ASP A 155 7.59 -34.22 35.64
CA ASP A 155 7.47 -35.07 36.82
C ASP A 155 6.70 -36.31 36.32
N GLY A 156 7.38 -37.37 35.90
CA GLY A 156 7.89 -38.39 36.81
C GLY A 156 6.78 -39.40 37.06
N PRO A 157 6.77 -40.58 36.42
CA PRO A 157 5.81 -41.61 36.78
C PRO A 157 6.23 -42.21 38.12
N ASP A 158 5.71 -41.66 39.22
CA ASP A 158 5.70 -42.35 40.50
C ASP A 158 4.78 -43.58 40.35
N GLY A 159 5.43 -44.71 40.10
CA GLY A 159 4.82 -46.03 40.09
C GLY A 159 4.30 -46.41 41.49
N PRO A 160 3.34 -47.35 41.56
CA PRO A 160 2.53 -47.56 42.75
C PRO A 160 3.29 -48.27 43.87
N ASP A 161 2.87 -47.97 45.11
CA ASP A 161 3.23 -48.64 46.35
C ASP A 161 3.21 -50.18 46.24
N GLU A 162 4.33 -50.83 46.58
CA GLU A 162 4.37 -52.24 46.97
C GLU A 162 5.16 -52.43 48.29
N THR A 163 4.40 -52.57 49.37
CA THR A 163 4.46 -53.60 50.43
C THR A 163 5.81 -54.27 50.78
N GLY A 164 6.20 -54.15 52.06
CA GLY A 164 6.50 -55.31 52.91
C GLY A 164 7.96 -55.78 53.05
N ARG A 165 8.57 -55.51 54.21
CA ARG A 165 9.03 -56.50 55.21
C ARG A 165 9.72 -55.83 56.38
#